data_AF-A0A0F9K7L9-F1
#
_entry.id   AF-A0A0F9K7L9-F1
#
_cell.length_a   1.000
_cell.length_b   1.000
_cell.length_c   1.000
_cell.angle_alpha   90.00
_cell.angle_beta   90.00
_cell.angle_gamma   90.00
#
_symmetry.space_group_name_H-M   'P 1'
#
loop_
_entity.id
_entity.type
_entity.pdbx_description
1 polymer ?
#
loop_
_entity_poly.entity_id
_entity_poly.type
_entity_poly.pdbx_seq_one_letter_code
_entity_poly.pdbx_strand_id
1 'polypeptide(L)'
;MKWFLYTISVFYIVSGVCFILYTSQFREYTSILVKKVDRRILSVLVIIIGLLFIASSFYDRFLWVIVVIGVLALIKGTFILFSPVNLYNKMLDWYLTKTTDQTYRFFGIIILIIGTAIFSWVN
;
A
#
# COMPACT_ATOMS: atom_id res chain seq x y z
N MET A 1 -13.85 10.99 -9.73
CA MET A 1 -12.73 10.47 -8.90
C MET A 1 -13.06 10.34 -7.41
N LYS A 2 -14.06 11.05 -6.85
CA LYS A 2 -14.46 10.87 -5.43
C LYS A 2 -14.75 9.41 -5.06
N TRP A 3 -15.43 8.68 -5.95
CA TRP A 3 -15.70 7.25 -5.81
C TRP A 3 -14.42 6.40 -5.67
N PHE A 4 -13.34 6.75 -6.37
CA PHE A 4 -12.04 6.09 -6.21
C PHE A 4 -11.47 6.35 -4.81
N LEU A 5 -11.53 7.58 -4.31
CA LEU A 5 -11.08 7.92 -2.96
C LEU A 5 -11.89 7.20 -1.87
N TYR A 6 -13.21 7.07 -2.05
CA TYR A 6 -14.03 6.26 -1.15
C TYR A 6 -13.66 4.77 -1.22
N THR A 7 -13.48 4.22 -2.43
CA THR A 7 -13.13 2.82 -2.60
C THR A 7 -11.78 2.50 -1.97
N ILE A 8 -10.78 3.34 -2.23
CA ILE A 8 -9.43 3.13 -1.71
C ILE A 8 -9.38 3.35 -0.21
N SER A 9 -10.09 4.34 0.35
CA SER A 9 -10.12 4.55 1.80
C SER A 9 -10.77 3.37 2.53
N VAL A 10 -11.88 2.83 2.02
CA VAL A 10 -12.48 1.59 2.55
C VAL A 10 -11.48 0.43 2.45
N PHE A 11 -10.76 0.29 1.33
CA PHE A 11 -9.73 -0.74 1.17
C PHE A 11 -8.58 -0.59 2.17
N TYR A 12 -8.12 0.64 2.44
CA TYR A 12 -7.12 0.94 3.47
C TYR A 12 -7.64 0.59 4.86
N ILE A 13 -8.88 0.95 5.20
CA ILE A 13 -9.47 0.61 6.51
C ILE A 13 -9.56 -0.91 6.68
N VAL A 14 -10.12 -1.63 5.70
CA VAL A 14 -10.26 -3.09 5.74
C VAL A 14 -8.89 -3.76 5.86
N SER A 15 -7.94 -3.36 5.02
CA SER A 15 -6.58 -3.91 5.08
C SER A 15 -5.91 -3.61 6.43
N GLY A 16 -6.02 -2.40 6.95
CA GLY A 16 -5.49 -2.03 8.27
C GLY A 16 -6.06 -2.89 9.40
N VAL A 17 -7.38 -3.13 9.39
CA VAL A 17 -8.04 -4.04 10.36
C VAL A 17 -7.53 -5.47 10.20
N CYS A 18 -7.41 -5.98 8.97
CA CYS A 18 -6.86 -7.31 8.71
C CYS A 18 -5.41 -7.45 9.19
N PHE A 19 -4.58 -6.42 9.01
CA PHE A 19 -3.20 -6.40 9.52
C PHE A 19 -3.13 -6.48 11.04
N ILE A 20 -4.09 -5.89 11.75
CA ILE A 20 -4.15 -5.87 13.22
C ILE A 20 -4.68 -7.20 13.77
N LEU A 21 -5.80 -7.70 13.22
CA LEU A 21 -6.52 -8.86 13.76
C LEU A 21 -5.97 -10.20 13.24
N TYR A 22 -5.57 -10.25 11.97
CA TYR A 22 -5.20 -11.47 11.26
C TYR A 22 -3.76 -11.39 10.73
N THR A 23 -2.83 -10.89 11.55
CA THR A 23 -1.45 -10.62 11.18
C THR A 23 -0.76 -11.81 10.49
N SER A 24 -0.88 -13.01 11.06
CA SER A 24 -0.23 -14.22 10.53
C SER A 24 -0.85 -14.68 9.22
N GLN A 25 -2.18 -14.71 9.14
CA GLN A 25 -2.89 -15.10 7.92
C GLN A 25 -2.60 -14.10 6.80
N PHE A 26 -2.66 -12.79 7.09
CA PHE A 26 -2.40 -11.74 6.11
C PHE A 26 -0.97 -11.82 5.55
N ARG A 27 0.02 -12.12 6.41
CA ARG A 27 1.41 -12.35 6.00
C ARG A 27 1.55 -13.57 5.08
N GLU A 28 0.85 -14.66 5.37
CA GLU A 28 0.84 -15.85 4.52
C GLU A 28 0.22 -15.58 3.15
N TYR A 29 -0.95 -14.93 3.10
CA TYR A 29 -1.59 -14.51 1.85
C TYR A 29 -0.68 -13.60 1.01
N THR A 30 0.01 -12.66 1.66
CA THR A 30 0.95 -11.75 0.98
C THR A 30 2.14 -12.52 0.40
N SER A 31 2.65 -13.51 1.13
CA SER A 31 3.73 -14.39 0.67
C SER A 31 3.32 -15.19 -0.59
N ILE A 32 2.11 -15.76 -0.59
CA ILE A 32 1.58 -16.51 -1.74
C ILE A 32 1.40 -15.60 -2.95
N LEU A 33 0.79 -14.43 -2.76
CA LEU A 33 0.56 -13.45 -3.83
C LEU A 33 1.88 -13.00 -4.47
N VAL A 34 2.86 -12.61 -3.67
CA VAL A 34 4.14 -12.12 -4.16
C VAL A 34 4.97 -13.21 -4.85
N LYS A 35 4.85 -14.48 -4.43
CA LYS A 35 5.50 -15.60 -5.13
C LYS A 35 4.84 -15.96 -6.45
N LYS A 36 3.53 -15.74 -6.58
CA LYS A 36 2.74 -16.10 -7.77
C LYS A 36 2.72 -15.01 -8.83
N VAL A 37 2.78 -13.75 -8.44
CA VAL A 37 2.71 -12.59 -9.34
C VAL A 37 4.12 -12.15 -9.72
N ASP A 38 4.36 -11.94 -11.02
CA ASP A 38 5.63 -11.38 -11.48
C ASP A 38 5.85 -9.98 -10.87
N ARG A 39 7.05 -9.77 -10.33
CA ARG A 39 7.53 -8.49 -9.82
C ARG A 39 7.26 -7.31 -10.77
N ARG A 40 7.42 -7.50 -12.09
CA ARG A 40 7.15 -6.45 -13.08
C ARG A 40 5.69 -6.02 -13.07
N ILE A 41 4.77 -6.99 -13.00
CA ILE A 41 3.32 -6.74 -12.94
C ILE A 41 2.99 -5.99 -11.64
N LEU A 42 3.55 -6.44 -10.52
CA LEU A 42 3.34 -5.78 -9.22
C LEU A 42 3.85 -4.33 -9.22
N SER A 43 5.02 -4.08 -9.80
CA SER A 43 5.58 -2.74 -9.96
C SER A 43 4.70 -1.83 -10.81
N VAL A 44 4.25 -2.31 -11.98
CA VAL A 44 3.37 -1.54 -12.87
C VAL A 44 2.05 -1.21 -12.19
N LEU A 45 1.46 -2.16 -11.45
CA LEU A 45 0.25 -1.91 -10.66
C LEU A 45 0.47 -0.80 -9.61
N VAL A 46 1.58 -0.84 -8.88
CA VAL A 46 1.90 0.19 -7.87
C VAL A 46 2.07 1.56 -8.52
N ILE A 47 2.72 1.65 -9.69
CA ILE A 47 2.85 2.91 -10.45
C ILE A 47 1.49 3.42 -10.89
N ILE A 48 0.64 2.56 -11.46
CA ILE A 48 -0.70 2.92 -11.91
C ILE A 48 -1.52 3.46 -10.74
N ILE A 49 -1.53 2.75 -9.60
CA ILE A 49 -2.23 3.18 -8.40
C ILE A 49 -1.71 4.55 -7.92
N GLY A 50 -0.40 4.77 -7.90
CA GLY A 50 0.20 6.06 -7.55
C GLY A 50 -0.26 7.20 -8.46
N LEU A 51 -0.36 6.94 -9.76
CA LEU A 51 -0.82 7.91 -10.75
C LEU A 51 -2.32 8.21 -10.57
N LEU A 52 -3.14 7.19 -10.25
CA LEU A 52 -4.55 7.39 -9.88
C LEU A 52 -4.71 8.20 -8.60
N PHE A 53 -3.83 8.03 -7.61
CA PHE A 53 -3.81 8.85 -6.39
C PHE A 53 -3.57 10.32 -6.73
N ILE A 54 -2.53 10.62 -7.52
CA ILE A 54 -2.23 12.00 -7.94
C ILE A 54 -3.40 12.59 -8.75
N ALA A 55 -3.97 11.84 -9.69
CA ALA A 55 -5.13 12.29 -10.47
C ALA A 55 -6.39 12.51 -9.61
N SER A 56 -6.52 11.78 -8.50
CA SER A 56 -7.66 11.92 -7.58
C SER A 56 -7.50 13.05 -6.57
N SER A 57 -6.28 13.56 -6.39
CA SER A 57 -5.97 14.60 -5.40
C SER A 57 -6.80 15.87 -5.57
N PHE A 58 -7.18 16.23 -6.80
CA PHE A 58 -7.98 17.41 -7.12
C PHE A 58 -9.38 17.44 -6.47
N TYR A 59 -9.85 16.34 -5.90
CA TYR A 59 -11.18 16.21 -5.31
C TYR A 59 -11.17 16.15 -3.78
N ASP A 60 -10.01 16.33 -3.16
CA ASP A 60 -9.85 16.25 -1.71
C ASP A 60 -9.54 17.62 -1.10
N ARG A 61 -9.95 17.82 0.14
CA ARG A 61 -9.68 19.06 0.91
C ARG A 61 -8.19 19.21 1.22
N PHE A 62 -7.46 18.09 1.41
CA PHE A 62 -6.02 18.09 1.71
C PHE A 62 -5.21 17.45 0.59
N LEU A 63 -5.15 18.16 -0.54
CA LEU A 63 -4.48 17.78 -1.78
C LEU A 63 -3.04 17.26 -1.56
N TRP A 64 -2.28 17.90 -0.67
CA TRP A 64 -0.87 17.56 -0.44
C TRP A 64 -0.66 16.15 0.11
N VAL A 65 -1.54 15.64 0.99
CA VAL A 65 -1.39 14.31 1.60
C VAL A 65 -1.53 13.22 0.54
N ILE A 66 -2.55 13.34 -0.31
CA ILE A 66 -2.81 12.38 -1.40
C ILE A 66 -1.69 12.42 -2.43
N VAL A 67 -1.18 13.61 -2.76
CA VAL A 67 -0.03 13.75 -3.67
C VAL A 67 1.22 13.09 -3.08
N VAL A 68 1.51 13.29 -1.80
CA VAL A 68 2.66 12.63 -1.14
C VAL A 68 2.51 11.11 -1.19
N ILE A 69 1.32 10.58 -0.89
CA ILE A 69 1.04 9.13 -0.98
C ILE A 69 1.24 8.62 -2.42
N GLY A 70 0.71 9.35 -3.41
CA GLY A 70 0.86 9.02 -4.82
C GLY A 70 2.31 9.04 -5.29
N VAL A 71 3.08 10.06 -4.92
CA VAL A 71 4.52 10.18 -5.23
C VAL A 71 5.31 9.05 -4.57
N LEU A 72 5.02 8.72 -3.30
CA LEU A 72 5.64 7.59 -2.62
C LEU A 72 5.34 6.26 -3.32
N ALA A 73 4.12 6.08 -3.83
CA ALA A 73 3.76 4.91 -4.62
C ALA A 73 4.54 4.87 -5.95
N LEU A 74 4.66 5.99 -6.66
CA LEU A 74 5.48 6.07 -7.88
C LEU A 74 6.94 5.72 -7.61
N ILE A 75 7.55 6.28 -6.55
CA ILE A 75 8.93 5.98 -6.15
C ILE A 75 9.09 4.50 -5.81
N LYS A 76 8.16 3.91 -5.05
CA LYS A 76 8.20 2.48 -4.73
C LYS A 76 8.07 1.62 -5.98
N GLY A 77 7.15 1.95 -6.86
CA GLY A 77 6.90 1.23 -8.10
C GLY A 77 8.12 1.24 -9.01
N THR A 78 8.71 2.41 -9.26
CA THR A 78 9.93 2.55 -10.06
C THR A 78 11.12 1.86 -9.39
N PHE A 79 11.26 1.99 -8.07
CA PHE A 79 12.30 1.27 -7.32
C PHE A 79 12.19 -0.24 -7.50
N ILE A 80 10.99 -0.84 -7.42
CA ILE A 80 10.80 -2.28 -7.64
C ILE A 80 11.14 -2.67 -9.09
N LEU A 81 10.86 -1.79 -10.06
CA LEU A 81 11.12 -2.04 -11.49
C LEU A 81 12.62 -2.09 -11.79
N PHE A 82 13.37 -1.11 -11.29
CA PHE A 82 14.80 -0.95 -11.56
C PHE A 82 15.70 -1.67 -10.54
N SER A 83 15.17 -2.08 -9.40
CA SER A 83 15.97 -2.74 -8.36
C SER A 83 16.45 -4.12 -8.83
N PRO A 84 17.72 -4.47 -8.56
CA PRO A 84 18.24 -5.80 -8.85
C PRO A 84 17.44 -6.85 -8.08
N VAL A 85 17.20 -8.01 -8.72
CA VAL A 85 16.38 -9.11 -8.19
C VAL A 85 16.80 -9.50 -6.78
N ASN A 86 18.11 -9.45 -6.49
CA ASN A 86 18.66 -9.80 -5.19
C ASN A 86 18.23 -8.84 -4.07
N LEU A 87 18.15 -7.53 -4.33
CA LEU A 87 17.70 -6.55 -3.34
C LEU A 87 16.20 -6.68 -3.08
N TYR A 88 15.41 -6.91 -4.14
CA TYR A 88 13.97 -7.16 -4.01
C TYR A 88 13.68 -8.40 -3.16
N ASN A 89 14.37 -9.52 -3.44
CA ASN A 89 14.20 -10.75 -2.67
C ASN A 89 14.63 -10.58 -1.21
N LYS A 90 15.69 -9.80 -0.94
CA LYS A 90 16.14 -9.50 0.43
C LYS A 90 15.12 -8.64 1.19
N MET A 91 14.48 -7.68 0.52
CA MET A 91 13.40 -6.88 1.12
C MET A 91 12.16 -7.74 1.41
N LEU A 92 11.80 -8.63 0.49
CA LEU A 92 10.71 -9.57 0.70
C LEU A 92 10.98 -10.55 1.84
N ASP A 93 12.19 -11.10 1.93
CA ASP A 93 12.59 -11.95 3.04
C ASP A 93 12.50 -11.19 4.37
N TRP A 94 13.05 -9.98 4.44
CA TRP A 94 12.93 -9.15 5.63
C TRP A 94 11.47 -8.92 6.05
N TYR A 95 10.60 -8.60 5.09
CA TYR A 95 9.17 -8.38 5.35
C TYR A 95 8.45 -9.67 5.76
N LEU A 96 8.65 -10.77 5.03
CA LEU A 96 7.88 -12.01 5.17
C LEU A 96 8.44 -13.02 6.17
N THR A 97 9.72 -12.93 6.57
CA THR A 97 10.35 -13.91 7.49
C THR A 97 10.86 -13.24 8.76
N LYS A 98 11.48 -12.07 8.66
CA LYS A 98 12.16 -11.42 9.80
C LYS A 98 11.33 -10.42 10.58
N THR A 99 10.24 -9.92 10.00
CA THR A 99 9.39 -8.92 10.64
C THR A 99 8.51 -9.56 11.72
N THR A 100 8.48 -8.95 12.90
CA THR A 100 7.67 -9.38 14.05
C THR A 100 6.20 -9.03 13.84
N ASP A 101 5.29 -9.80 14.46
CA ASP A 101 3.85 -9.55 14.37
C ASP A 101 3.47 -8.16 14.93
N GLN A 102 4.20 -7.66 15.93
CA GLN A 102 4.00 -6.31 16.45
C GLN A 102 4.23 -5.23 15.39
N THR A 103 5.21 -5.43 14.50
CA THR A 103 5.49 -4.50 13.40
C THR A 103 4.36 -4.50 12.37
N TYR A 104 3.79 -5.68 12.07
CA TYR A 104 2.60 -5.78 11.20
C TYR A 104 1.39 -5.07 11.80
N ARG A 105 1.14 -5.24 13.11
CA ARG A 105 0.07 -4.51 13.80
C ARG A 105 0.29 -3.00 13.77
N PHE A 106 1.53 -2.56 13.95
CA PHE A 106 1.89 -1.14 13.84
C PHE A 106 1.62 -0.58 12.44
N PHE A 107 2.01 -1.29 11.38
CA PHE A 107 1.66 -0.90 10.01
C PHE A 107 0.15 -0.89 9.79
N GLY A 108 -0.59 -1.87 10.33
CA GLY A 108 -2.05 -1.89 10.26
C GLY A 108 -2.69 -0.66 10.89
N ILE A 109 -2.21 -0.21 12.05
CA ILE A 109 -2.69 1.02 12.71
C ILE A 109 -2.43 2.24 11.83
N ILE A 110 -1.21 2.38 11.26
CA ILE A 110 -0.88 3.51 10.37
C ILE A 110 -1.81 3.51 9.15
N ILE A 111 -1.99 2.35 8.50
CA ILE A 111 -2.85 2.19 7.32
C ILE A 111 -4.30 2.57 7.66
N LEU A 112 -4.80 2.15 8.84
CA LEU A 112 -6.15 2.46 9.31
C LEU A 112 -6.34 3.97 9.55
N ILE A 113 -5.37 4.63 10.20
CA ILE A 113 -5.39 6.08 10.42
C ILE A 113 -5.41 6.83 9.09
N ILE A 114 -4.56 6.42 8.13
CA ILE A 114 -4.53 7.03 6.79
C ILE A 114 -5.85 6.80 6.06
N GLY A 115 -6.40 5.58 6.09
CA GLY A 115 -7.65 5.26 5.42
C GLY A 115 -8.84 6.05 5.97
N THR A 116 -8.94 6.18 7.29
CA THR A 116 -9.99 6.98 7.95
C THR A 116 -9.83 8.48 7.69
N ALA A 117 -8.59 8.99 7.69
CA ALA A 117 -8.32 10.38 7.34
C ALA A 117 -8.76 10.70 5.90
N ILE A 118 -8.34 9.88 4.92
CA ILE A 118 -8.75 10.05 3.52
C ILE A 118 -10.27 9.99 3.41
N PHE A 119 -10.93 9.00 4.03
CA PHE A 119 -12.40 8.89 4.00
C PHE A 119 -13.09 10.16 4.51
N SER A 120 -12.58 10.75 5.59
CA SER A 120 -13.14 11.96 6.19
C SER A 120 -12.91 13.23 5.36
N TRP A 121 -11.89 13.26 4.49
CA TRP A 121 -11.54 14.45 3.72
C TRP A 121 -12.12 14.48 2.32
N VAL A 122 -12.67 13.36 1.84
CA VAL A 122 -13.44 13.32 0.59
C VAL A 122 -14.67 14.22 0.74
N ASN A 123 -14.69 15.30 -0.05
CA ASN A 123 -15.72 16.34 -0.07
C ASN A 123 -16.45 16.29 -1.41
#